data_AF-A0A8J3CMM8-F1
#
_entry.id   AF-A0A8J3CMM8-F1
#
_cell.length_a   1.000
_cell.length_b   1.000
_cell.length_c   1.000
_cell.angle_alpha   90.00
_cell.angle_beta   90.00
_cell.angle_gamma   90.00
#
_symmetry.space_group_name_H-M   'P 1'
#
loop_
_entity.id
_entity.type
_entity.pdbx_description
1 polymer ?
#
loop_
_entity_poly.entity_id
_entity_poly.type
_entity_poly.pdbx_seq_one_letter_code
_entity_poly.pdbx_strand_id
1 'polypeptide(L)'
;MLLSAARDWTYGLRRFKVTDEQKRWPGPIWRFAAYDDPIVERVIFRDADSVISKREPGAVSEWIDSGKAFHMMRDAGSHTELILARLWGCVRGALLSMTEKIADFLTQPLASVHFADQFFLREYIWPYAWRSITTHDSLFNFFGGQPFPEGPHRVDFHTGYAEGSPMFSSAVDLPDGAVITWSLWDQRQTPAQMICRYPATVQAKQINAHLPARYAKLINQGLIFKVETSA
;
A
#
# COMPACT_ATOMS: atom_id res chain seq x y z
N MET A 1 5.67 0.90 0.05
CA MET A 1 6.77 0.33 0.86
C MET A 1 7.53 -0.66 0.00
N LEU A 2 8.86 -0.69 0.05
CA LEU A 2 9.66 -1.62 -0.75
C LEU A 2 10.12 -2.78 0.12
N LEU A 3 9.65 -3.98 -0.22
CA LEU A 3 10.13 -5.23 0.33
C LEU A 3 10.90 -5.94 -0.78
N SER A 4 12.23 -5.97 -0.69
CA SER A 4 13.08 -6.80 -1.54
C SER A 4 13.48 -8.05 -0.78
N ALA A 5 13.18 -9.24 -1.31
CA ALA A 5 13.62 -10.50 -0.74
C ALA A 5 14.90 -10.97 -1.46
N ALA A 6 15.99 -11.15 -0.70
CA ALA A 6 17.14 -11.95 -1.12
C ALA A 6 16.99 -13.38 -0.59
N ARG A 7 17.82 -14.32 -1.09
CA ARG A 7 17.78 -15.76 -0.78
C ARG A 7 17.89 -16.13 0.70
N ASP A 8 18.31 -15.21 1.55
CA ASP A 8 18.22 -15.29 3.00
C ASP A 8 17.20 -14.25 3.48
N TRP A 9 16.14 -14.69 4.17
CA TRP A 9 15.03 -13.85 4.65
C TRP A 9 15.43 -12.91 5.79
N THR A 10 16.40 -12.01 5.56
CA THR A 10 16.62 -10.85 6.42
C THR A 10 15.60 -9.77 6.06
N TYR A 11 14.56 -9.63 6.87
CA TYR A 11 13.63 -8.50 6.76
C TYR A 11 14.38 -7.20 7.06
N GLY A 12 14.52 -6.33 6.07
CA GLY A 12 15.15 -5.02 6.21
C GLY A 12 14.27 -3.93 5.62
N LEU A 13 14.09 -2.82 6.35
CA LEU A 13 13.53 -1.60 5.78
C LEU A 13 14.65 -0.85 5.06
N ARG A 14 14.58 -0.80 3.73
CA ARG A 14 15.44 0.09 2.94
C ARG A 14 14.65 1.30 2.46
N ARG A 15 15.18 2.48 2.71
CA ARG A 15 14.64 3.74 2.20
C ARG A 15 15.42 4.12 0.95
N PHE A 16 14.70 4.45 -0.11
CA PHE A 16 15.28 4.97 -1.33
C PHE A 16 14.93 6.45 -1.42
N LYS A 17 15.95 7.28 -1.63
CA LYS A 17 15.74 8.70 -1.90
C LYS A 17 15.45 8.85 -3.39
N VAL A 18 14.30 9.44 -3.70
CA VAL A 18 13.92 9.80 -5.06
C VAL A 18 14.94 10.82 -5.60
N THR A 19 15.52 10.55 -6.76
CA THR A 19 16.52 11.43 -7.39
C THR A 19 15.87 12.73 -7.88
N ASP A 20 16.67 13.77 -8.17
CA ASP A 20 16.11 15.03 -8.68
C ASP A 20 15.43 14.89 -10.05
N GLU A 21 15.87 13.91 -10.83
CA GLU A 21 15.20 13.53 -12.08
C GLU A 21 13.85 12.86 -11.79
N GLN A 22 13.81 11.86 -10.91
CA GLN A 22 12.59 11.14 -10.57
C GLN A 22 11.54 12.02 -9.89
N LYS A 23 11.94 13.08 -9.18
CA LYS A 23 11.00 14.06 -8.61
C LYS A 23 10.11 14.74 -9.66
N ARG A 24 10.51 14.72 -10.93
CA ARG A 24 9.72 15.26 -12.05
C ARG A 24 8.62 14.29 -12.50
N TRP A 25 8.70 13.02 -12.11
CA TRP A 25 7.67 12.03 -12.42
C TRP A 25 6.44 12.23 -11.55
N PRO A 26 5.25 11.77 -12.00
CA PRO A 26 4.10 11.63 -11.13
C PRO A 26 4.43 10.83 -9.87
N GLY A 27 4.07 11.37 -8.71
CA GLY A 27 4.35 10.77 -7.40
C GLY A 27 4.04 9.26 -7.29
N PRO A 28 2.88 8.79 -7.76
CA PRO A 28 2.54 7.37 -7.71
C PRO A 28 3.55 6.46 -8.43
N ILE A 29 4.19 6.92 -9.50
CA ILE A 29 5.11 6.10 -10.31
C ILE A 29 6.46 5.87 -9.63
N TRP A 30 6.89 6.73 -8.70
CA TRP A 30 8.22 6.67 -8.08
C TRP A 30 8.56 5.28 -7.53
N ARG A 31 7.58 4.58 -6.97
CA ARG A 31 7.77 3.26 -6.38
C ARG A 31 8.23 2.21 -7.39
N PHE A 32 7.89 2.36 -8.67
CA PHE A 32 8.23 1.38 -9.71
C PHE A 32 9.74 1.34 -10.00
N ALA A 33 10.48 2.44 -9.79
CA ALA A 33 11.94 2.49 -9.99
C ALA A 33 12.71 1.41 -9.23
N ALA A 34 12.15 0.87 -8.16
CA ALA A 34 12.77 -0.20 -7.40
C ALA A 34 12.96 -1.50 -8.16
N TYR A 35 12.23 -1.73 -9.24
CA TYR A 35 12.47 -2.87 -10.12
C TYR A 35 13.92 -2.88 -10.64
N ASP A 36 14.49 -1.70 -10.91
CA ASP A 36 15.82 -1.56 -11.48
C ASP A 36 16.95 -1.73 -10.44
N ASP A 37 16.66 -1.79 -9.13
CA ASP A 37 17.71 -2.00 -8.13
C ASP A 37 18.36 -3.38 -8.33
N PRO A 38 19.68 -3.49 -8.59
CA PRO A 38 20.35 -4.74 -8.97
C PRO A 38 20.24 -5.89 -7.96
N ILE A 39 19.91 -5.63 -6.70
CA ILE A 39 19.78 -6.70 -5.67
C ILE A 39 18.39 -7.33 -5.64
N VAL A 40 17.40 -6.75 -6.32
CA VAL A 40 16.00 -7.18 -6.26
C VAL A 40 15.77 -8.41 -7.13
N GLU A 41 15.48 -9.57 -6.58
CA GLU A 41 15.08 -10.74 -7.39
C GLU A 41 13.60 -10.72 -7.75
N ARG A 42 12.77 -10.24 -6.81
CA ARG A 42 11.33 -10.05 -6.95
C ARG A 42 10.92 -8.77 -6.25
N VAL A 43 10.00 -8.04 -6.86
CA VAL A 43 9.43 -6.81 -6.30
C VAL A 43 7.91 -6.92 -6.23
N ILE A 44 7.33 -6.46 -5.13
CA ILE A 44 5.89 -6.34 -4.92
C ILE A 44 5.59 -4.87 -4.62
N PHE A 45 4.66 -4.29 -5.35
CA PHE A 45 4.26 -2.90 -5.22
C PHE A 45 2.97 -2.79 -4.40
N ARG A 46 3.06 -2.04 -3.29
CA ARG A 46 1.94 -1.78 -2.37
C ARG A 46 1.88 -0.31 -1.99
N ASP A 47 0.67 0.20 -1.86
CA ASP A 47 0.42 1.50 -1.25
C ASP A 47 0.77 1.45 0.24
N ALA A 48 1.25 2.57 0.78
CA ALA A 48 1.71 2.63 2.16
C ALA A 48 0.57 2.64 3.20
N ASP A 49 -0.64 2.97 2.76
CA ASP A 49 -1.87 3.00 3.55
C ASP A 49 -2.65 1.68 3.49
N SER A 50 -2.13 0.69 2.75
CA SER A 50 -2.69 -0.66 2.65
C SER A 50 -2.03 -1.59 3.67
N VAL A 51 -2.79 -2.05 4.66
CA VAL A 51 -2.29 -3.07 5.60
C VAL A 51 -2.20 -4.42 4.89
N ILE A 52 -1.08 -5.11 5.06
CA ILE A 52 -0.89 -6.47 4.53
C ILE A 52 -1.88 -7.41 5.20
N SER A 53 -2.73 -8.03 4.39
CA SER A 53 -3.73 -8.97 4.85
C SER A 53 -3.17 -10.39 4.96
N LYS A 54 -3.85 -11.26 5.72
CA LYS A 54 -3.45 -12.67 5.88
C LYS A 54 -3.52 -13.49 4.58
N ARG A 55 -4.20 -12.99 3.54
CA ARG A 55 -4.33 -13.67 2.24
C ARG A 55 -3.17 -13.42 1.30
N GLU A 56 -2.43 -12.33 1.53
CA GLU A 56 -1.34 -11.94 0.63
C GLU A 56 -0.16 -12.92 0.68
N PRO A 57 0.28 -13.41 1.86
CA PRO A 57 1.39 -14.36 1.93
C PRO A 57 1.16 -15.66 1.14
N GLY A 58 0.01 -16.32 1.28
CA GLY A 58 -0.26 -17.55 0.52
C GLY A 58 -0.38 -17.28 -0.97
N ALA A 59 -1.06 -16.20 -1.38
CA ALA A 59 -1.12 -15.81 -2.78
C ALA A 59 0.25 -15.49 -3.39
N VAL A 60 1.17 -14.91 -2.60
CA VAL A 60 2.57 -14.69 -3.02
C VAL A 60 3.34 -16.01 -3.08
N SER A 61 3.11 -16.93 -2.14
CA SER A 61 3.73 -18.27 -2.18
C SER A 61 3.33 -19.02 -3.45
N GLU A 62 2.04 -19.07 -3.78
CA GLU A 62 1.56 -19.73 -5.00
C GLU A 62 2.13 -19.09 -6.27
N TRP A 63 2.32 -17.76 -6.28
CA TRP A 63 3.02 -17.09 -7.38
C TRP A 63 4.50 -17.50 -7.47
N ILE A 64 5.21 -17.58 -6.34
CA ILE A 64 6.61 -18.02 -6.33
C ILE A 64 6.72 -19.45 -6.86
N ASP A 65 5.85 -20.35 -6.39
CA ASP A 65 5.83 -21.76 -6.76
C ASP A 65 5.44 -21.98 -8.23
N SER A 66 4.62 -21.09 -8.81
CA SER A 66 4.22 -21.18 -10.22
C SER A 66 5.35 -20.87 -11.21
N GLY A 67 6.43 -20.21 -10.75
CA GLY A 67 7.52 -19.75 -11.59
C GLY A 67 7.13 -18.67 -12.61
N LYS A 68 5.94 -18.07 -12.50
CA LYS A 68 5.48 -17.01 -13.42
C LYS A 68 6.18 -15.69 -13.15
N ALA A 69 6.35 -14.88 -14.20
CA ALA A 69 7.13 -13.65 -14.12
C ALA A 69 6.40 -12.51 -13.39
N PHE A 70 5.06 -12.53 -13.38
CA PHE A 70 4.22 -11.48 -12.82
C PHE A 70 3.16 -12.04 -11.87
N HIS A 71 2.68 -11.18 -10.98
CA HIS A 71 1.59 -11.46 -10.06
C HIS A 71 0.66 -10.28 -9.95
N MET A 72 -0.64 -10.55 -9.83
CA MET A 72 -1.60 -9.53 -9.41
C MET A 72 -2.72 -10.12 -8.55
N MET A 73 -3.34 -9.24 -7.76
CA MET A 73 -4.46 -9.57 -6.88
C MET A 73 -5.65 -8.64 -7.11
N ARG A 74 -6.86 -9.20 -7.13
CA ARG A 74 -8.15 -8.50 -7.26
C ARG A 74 -9.13 -9.05 -6.22
N ASP A 75 -9.78 -8.15 -5.50
CA ASP A 75 -10.49 -8.56 -4.29
C ASP A 75 -11.70 -7.68 -3.93
N ALA A 76 -12.04 -6.71 -4.78
CA ALA A 76 -13.27 -5.93 -4.63
C ALA A 76 -13.87 -5.60 -6.00
N GLY A 77 -15.16 -5.27 -6.04
CA GLY A 77 -15.87 -4.96 -7.29
C GLY A 77 -15.30 -3.77 -8.07
N SER A 78 -14.59 -2.86 -7.40
CA SER A 78 -13.89 -1.74 -8.04
C SER A 78 -12.52 -2.09 -8.61
N HIS A 79 -12.05 -3.33 -8.47
CA HIS A 79 -10.74 -3.79 -8.95
C HIS A 79 -10.81 -4.17 -10.44
N THR A 80 -11.06 -3.19 -11.31
CA THR A 80 -11.39 -3.41 -12.73
C THR A 80 -10.26 -3.08 -13.72
N GLU A 81 -9.15 -2.48 -13.26
CA GLU A 81 -7.98 -2.23 -14.10
C GLU A 81 -7.26 -3.51 -14.53
N LEU A 82 -6.50 -3.47 -15.64
CA LEU A 82 -5.74 -4.63 -16.13
C LEU A 82 -4.72 -5.13 -15.10
N ILE A 83 -4.01 -4.21 -14.44
CA ILE A 83 -3.14 -4.46 -13.30
C ILE A 83 -3.44 -3.36 -12.28
N LEU A 84 -3.73 -3.72 -11.04
CA LEU A 84 -3.87 -2.71 -10.00
C LEU A 84 -2.50 -2.25 -9.51
N ALA A 85 -2.23 -0.95 -9.63
CA ALA A 85 -0.95 -0.36 -9.27
C ALA A 85 -0.49 -0.58 -7.82
N ARG A 86 -1.41 -0.98 -6.94
CA ARG A 86 -1.19 -1.25 -5.52
C ARG A 86 -1.12 -2.73 -5.15
N LEU A 87 -1.33 -3.65 -6.10
CA LEU A 87 -1.53 -5.08 -5.84
C LEU A 87 -0.91 -5.94 -6.95
N TRP A 88 0.35 -5.68 -7.26
CA TRP A 88 1.07 -6.43 -8.28
C TRP A 88 2.55 -6.57 -7.96
N GLY A 89 3.21 -7.51 -8.62
CA GLY A 89 4.64 -7.73 -8.51
C GLY A 89 5.21 -8.40 -9.75
N CYS A 90 6.54 -8.37 -9.86
CA CYS A 90 7.27 -9.03 -10.93
C CYS A 90 8.66 -9.49 -10.48
N VAL A 91 9.23 -10.42 -11.25
CA VAL A 91 10.59 -10.94 -11.06
C VAL A 91 11.60 -10.16 -11.90
N ARG A 92 12.87 -10.13 -11.47
CA ARG A 92 13.97 -9.59 -12.28
C ARG A 92 14.03 -10.26 -13.66
N GLY A 93 14.26 -9.46 -14.69
CA GLY A 93 14.36 -9.93 -16.07
C GLY A 93 13.00 -10.09 -16.77
N ALA A 94 11.89 -9.88 -16.06
CA ALA A 94 10.56 -9.80 -16.67
C ALA A 94 10.40 -8.59 -17.61
N LEU A 95 11.19 -7.54 -17.36
CA LEU A 95 11.28 -6.30 -18.12
C LEU A 95 12.75 -5.93 -18.34
N LEU A 96 13.06 -5.21 -19.42
CA LEU A 96 14.43 -4.73 -19.68
C LEU A 96 14.86 -3.64 -18.69
N SER A 97 14.11 -2.53 -18.64
CA SER A 97 14.35 -1.41 -17.73
C SER A 97 13.01 -0.75 -17.40
N MET A 98 12.75 -0.53 -16.10
CA MET A 98 11.55 0.16 -15.65
C MET A 98 11.67 1.67 -15.87
N THR A 99 12.83 2.23 -15.53
CA THR A 99 13.10 3.67 -15.65
C THR A 99 13.03 4.14 -17.10
N GLU A 100 13.56 3.37 -18.06
CA GLU A 100 13.46 3.72 -19.49
C GLU A 100 12.01 3.67 -19.97
N LYS A 101 11.23 2.69 -19.52
CA LYS A 101 9.79 2.60 -19.85
C LYS A 101 9.01 3.78 -19.29
N ILE A 102 9.31 4.19 -18.06
CA ILE A 102 8.70 5.38 -17.44
C ILE A 102 9.09 6.63 -18.23
N ALA A 103 10.37 6.77 -18.60
CA ALA A 103 10.83 7.90 -19.40
C ALA A 103 10.08 7.98 -20.74
N ASP A 104 9.92 6.86 -21.44
CA ASP A 104 9.15 6.78 -22.69
C ASP A 104 7.67 7.13 -22.49
N PHE A 105 7.02 6.58 -21.47
CA PHE A 105 5.64 6.91 -21.11
C PHE A 105 5.44 8.41 -20.86
N LEU A 106 6.40 9.05 -20.20
CA LEU A 106 6.36 10.48 -19.88
C LEU A 106 6.72 11.41 -21.06
N THR A 107 7.07 10.86 -22.23
CA THR A 107 7.21 11.68 -23.46
C THR A 107 5.85 12.17 -23.99
N GLN A 108 4.77 11.50 -23.60
CA GLN A 108 3.41 11.84 -24.01
C GLN A 108 2.67 12.62 -22.91
N PRO A 109 1.71 13.50 -23.28
CA PRO A 109 0.86 14.17 -22.30
C PRO A 109 0.05 13.19 -21.47
N LEU A 110 0.08 13.35 -20.15
CA LEU A 110 -0.69 12.52 -19.24
C LEU A 110 -2.14 12.99 -19.16
N ALA A 111 -3.09 12.07 -19.40
CA ALA A 111 -4.51 12.34 -19.17
C ALA A 111 -4.83 12.62 -17.69
N SER A 112 -4.06 12.03 -16.76
CA SER A 112 -4.15 12.31 -15.33
C SER A 112 -2.82 12.01 -14.65
N VAL A 113 -2.29 12.98 -13.90
CA VAL A 113 -1.11 12.78 -13.05
C VAL A 113 -1.43 11.84 -11.89
N HIS A 114 -2.67 11.88 -11.39
CA HIS A 114 -3.11 11.05 -10.26
C HIS A 114 -3.19 9.56 -10.64
N PHE A 115 -3.68 9.25 -11.85
CA PHE A 115 -3.82 7.88 -12.35
C PHE A 115 -2.68 7.44 -13.28
N ALA A 116 -1.58 8.20 -13.30
CA ALA A 116 -0.47 7.95 -14.22
C ALA A 116 0.13 6.55 -14.04
N ASP A 117 0.18 6.04 -12.80
CA ASP A 117 0.65 4.68 -12.52
C ASP A 117 -0.25 3.61 -13.12
N GLN A 118 -1.57 3.74 -13.02
CA GLN A 118 -2.52 2.80 -13.64
C GLN A 118 -2.41 2.80 -15.17
N PHE A 119 -2.29 3.98 -15.79
CA PHE A 119 -2.14 4.10 -17.23
C PHE A 119 -0.81 3.52 -17.70
N PHE A 120 0.27 3.82 -17.00
CA PHE A 120 1.58 3.22 -17.26
C PHE A 120 1.51 1.69 -17.22
N LEU A 121 0.87 1.10 -16.21
CA LEU A 121 0.76 -0.35 -16.13
C LEU A 121 -0.03 -0.96 -17.28
N ARG A 122 -1.11 -0.31 -17.71
CA ARG A 122 -1.91 -0.74 -18.87
C ARG A 122 -1.10 -0.74 -20.16
N GLU A 123 -0.32 0.30 -20.39
CA GLU A 123 0.33 0.53 -21.69
C GLU A 123 1.71 -0.13 -21.78
N TYR A 124 2.48 -0.09 -20.69
CA TYR A 124 3.90 -0.47 -20.69
C TYR A 124 4.20 -1.80 -20.02
N ILE A 125 3.38 -2.24 -19.07
CA ILE A 125 3.63 -3.46 -18.29
C ILE A 125 2.72 -4.60 -18.73
N TRP A 126 1.43 -4.35 -18.92
CA TRP A 126 0.46 -5.37 -19.32
C TRP A 126 0.91 -6.16 -20.56
N PRO A 127 1.45 -5.55 -21.64
CA PRO A 127 1.92 -6.29 -22.83
C PRO A 127 2.94 -7.40 -22.55
N TYR A 128 3.67 -7.31 -21.43
CA TYR A 128 4.59 -8.33 -20.94
C TYR A 128 3.88 -9.28 -19.97
N ALA A 129 3.11 -8.71 -19.05
CA ALA A 129 2.52 -9.43 -17.93
C ALA A 129 1.58 -10.54 -18.37
N TRP A 130 0.66 -10.28 -19.30
CA TRP A 130 -0.39 -11.24 -19.69
C TRP A 130 0.15 -12.60 -20.18
N ARG A 131 1.42 -12.67 -20.61
CA ARG A 131 2.04 -13.91 -21.09
C ARG A 131 2.53 -14.83 -19.97
N SER A 132 2.80 -14.30 -18.78
CA SER A 132 3.39 -15.04 -17.67
C SER A 132 2.98 -14.45 -16.33
N ILE A 133 1.70 -14.60 -15.98
CA ILE A 133 1.11 -14.03 -14.78
C ILE A 133 0.39 -15.09 -13.94
N THR A 134 0.53 -15.00 -12.63
CA THR A 134 -0.38 -15.61 -11.65
C THR A 134 -1.38 -14.56 -11.18
N THR A 135 -2.67 -14.89 -11.18
CA THR A 135 -3.75 -13.98 -10.84
C THR A 135 -4.56 -14.55 -9.69
N HIS A 136 -4.77 -13.75 -8.64
CA HIS A 136 -5.74 -14.08 -7.58
C HIS A 136 -6.92 -13.11 -7.70
N ASP A 137 -8.13 -13.63 -7.85
CA ASP A 137 -9.34 -12.82 -8.08
C ASP A 137 -10.53 -13.40 -7.32
N SER A 138 -11.10 -12.64 -6.40
CA SER A 138 -12.26 -13.08 -5.62
C SER A 138 -13.60 -12.93 -6.35
N LEU A 139 -13.69 -12.19 -7.46
CA LEU A 139 -14.98 -11.80 -8.05
C LEU A 139 -15.11 -12.15 -9.53
N PHE A 140 -14.12 -11.81 -10.35
CA PHE A 140 -14.32 -11.75 -11.80
C PHE A 140 -13.64 -12.89 -12.57
N ASN A 141 -12.85 -13.73 -11.90
CA ASN A 141 -12.00 -14.74 -12.55
C ASN A 141 -11.18 -14.13 -13.71
N PHE A 142 -10.73 -12.88 -13.54
CA PHE A 142 -10.09 -12.16 -14.63
C PHE A 142 -8.77 -12.84 -15.00
N PHE A 143 -8.68 -13.23 -16.28
CA PHE A 143 -7.49 -13.86 -16.84
C PHE A 143 -7.06 -15.13 -16.08
N GLY A 144 -8.03 -16.01 -15.80
CA GLY A 144 -7.79 -17.26 -15.08
C GLY A 144 -7.52 -17.04 -13.58
N GLY A 145 -8.16 -16.03 -13.00
CA GLY A 145 -8.06 -15.66 -11.59
C GLY A 145 -8.39 -16.82 -10.66
N GLN A 146 -7.42 -17.20 -9.84
CA GLN A 146 -7.57 -18.22 -8.82
C GLN A 146 -8.15 -17.62 -7.53
N PRO A 147 -8.86 -18.42 -6.71
CA PRO A 147 -9.20 -17.98 -5.36
C PRO A 147 -7.93 -17.77 -4.55
N PHE A 148 -7.99 -16.90 -3.53
CA PHE A 148 -6.91 -16.82 -2.57
C PHE A 148 -6.89 -18.07 -1.67
N PRO A 149 -5.71 -18.63 -1.34
CA PRO A 149 -5.59 -19.91 -0.63
C PRO A 149 -6.23 -19.91 0.76
N GLU A 150 -6.21 -18.77 1.46
CA GLU A 150 -6.77 -18.65 2.81
C GLU A 150 -8.31 -18.43 2.81
N GLY A 151 -8.96 -18.50 1.65
CA GLY A 151 -10.41 -18.31 1.52
C GLY A 151 -10.82 -16.83 1.53
N PRO A 152 -12.13 -16.51 1.69
CA PRO A 152 -12.65 -15.15 1.60
C PRO A 152 -12.31 -14.29 2.82
N HIS A 153 -12.26 -12.96 2.64
CA HIS A 153 -12.19 -11.99 3.74
C HIS A 153 -13.55 -11.82 4.45
N ARG A 154 -13.52 -11.11 5.59
CA ARG A 154 -14.70 -10.45 6.16
C ARG A 154 -15.37 -9.53 5.14
N VAL A 155 -16.69 -9.43 5.19
CA VAL A 155 -17.51 -8.70 4.20
C VAL A 155 -17.18 -7.20 4.07
N ASP A 156 -16.60 -6.60 5.10
CA ASP A 156 -16.24 -5.17 5.16
C ASP A 156 -14.72 -4.94 5.00
N PHE A 157 -14.02 -5.84 4.30
CA PHE A 157 -12.60 -5.72 3.99
C PHE A 157 -12.25 -6.35 2.64
N HIS A 158 -11.21 -5.83 2.01
CA HIS A 158 -10.60 -6.44 0.83
C HIS A 158 -9.09 -6.21 0.81
N THR A 159 -8.37 -7.05 0.08
CA THR A 159 -6.92 -6.97 -0.09
C THR A 159 -6.53 -5.62 -0.71
N GLY A 160 -5.60 -4.92 -0.08
CA GLY A 160 -5.17 -3.57 -0.48
C GLY A 160 -6.12 -2.44 -0.06
N TYR A 161 -7.06 -2.69 0.84
CA TYR A 161 -7.92 -1.63 1.39
C TYR A 161 -7.10 -0.51 2.06
N ALA A 162 -7.40 0.74 1.71
CA ALA A 162 -6.75 1.92 2.28
C ALA A 162 -7.26 2.18 3.71
N GLU A 163 -6.50 1.72 4.71
CA GLU A 163 -6.91 1.88 6.10
C GLU A 163 -6.71 3.31 6.61
N GLY A 164 -5.75 4.07 6.10
CA GLY A 164 -5.41 5.41 6.59
C GLY A 164 -6.38 6.54 6.21
N SER A 165 -7.45 6.25 5.47
CA SER A 165 -8.37 7.29 4.96
C SER A 165 -9.09 8.08 6.08
N PRO A 166 -9.61 7.47 7.16
CA PRO A 166 -10.37 8.21 8.15
C PRO A 166 -9.55 9.23 8.94
N MET A 167 -10.11 10.43 9.07
CA MET A 167 -9.60 11.48 9.96
C MET A 167 -10.26 11.35 11.33
N PHE A 168 -9.44 11.40 12.36
CA PHE A 168 -9.84 11.57 13.75
C PHE A 168 -9.59 13.01 14.19
N SER A 169 -10.53 13.57 14.93
CA SER A 169 -10.43 14.90 15.53
C SER A 169 -10.77 14.81 17.01
N SER A 170 -9.99 15.48 17.85
CA SER A 170 -10.23 15.56 19.30
C SER A 170 -10.00 16.98 19.79
N ALA A 171 -10.94 17.49 20.59
CA ALA A 171 -10.80 18.78 21.25
C ALA A 171 -9.73 18.70 22.33
N VAL A 172 -8.89 19.72 22.41
CA VAL A 172 -7.85 19.88 23.43
C VAL A 172 -7.92 21.28 24.01
N ASP A 173 -7.75 21.38 25.33
CA ASP A 173 -7.72 22.67 26.02
C ASP A 173 -6.30 23.25 26.04
N LEU A 174 -5.79 23.54 24.84
CA LEU A 174 -4.46 24.09 24.61
C LEU A 174 -4.53 25.19 23.54
N PRO A 175 -3.62 26.17 23.58
CA PRO A 175 -3.59 27.24 22.59
C PRO A 175 -3.21 26.70 21.21
N ASP A 176 -3.76 27.31 20.16
CA ASP A 176 -3.37 27.03 18.79
C ASP A 176 -1.86 27.24 18.59
N GLY A 177 -1.24 26.34 17.84
CA GLY A 177 0.22 26.31 17.64
C GLY A 177 0.99 25.51 18.70
N ALA A 178 0.35 25.08 19.80
CA ALA A 178 1.00 24.19 20.76
C ALA A 178 1.39 22.86 20.07
N VAL A 179 2.64 22.44 20.26
CA VAL A 179 3.13 21.13 19.84
C VAL A 179 2.95 20.18 21.00
N ILE A 180 2.21 19.10 20.78
CA ILE A 180 1.97 18.08 21.79
C ILE A 180 2.27 16.71 21.25
N THR A 181 2.46 15.76 22.16
CA THR A 181 2.37 14.35 21.80
C THR A 181 1.05 13.77 22.29
N TRP A 182 0.30 13.14 21.39
CA TRP A 182 -0.91 12.40 21.72
C TRP A 182 -0.69 10.89 21.57
N SER A 183 -1.41 10.10 22.36
CA SER A 183 -1.37 8.64 22.29
C SER A 183 -2.76 8.03 22.29
N LEU A 184 -2.90 6.91 21.60
CA LEU A 184 -4.10 6.07 21.57
C LEU A 184 -3.86 4.80 22.39
N TRP A 185 -4.79 4.47 23.29
CA TRP A 185 -4.73 3.32 24.18
C TRP A 185 -5.95 2.41 24.02
N ASP A 186 -5.76 1.11 23.84
CA ASP A 186 -6.81 0.09 23.91
C ASP A 186 -7.09 -0.29 25.38
N GLN A 187 -8.27 0.07 25.88
CA GLN A 187 -8.70 -0.20 27.26
C GLN A 187 -9.44 -1.52 27.43
N ARG A 188 -9.67 -2.29 26.36
CA ARG A 188 -10.38 -3.58 26.42
C ARG A 188 -9.53 -4.72 26.99
N GLN A 189 -8.21 -4.50 27.07
CA GLN A 189 -7.24 -5.42 27.65
C GLN A 189 -6.75 -4.88 28.99
N THR A 190 -6.40 -5.80 29.91
CA THR A 190 -5.77 -5.45 31.20
C THR A 190 -4.38 -6.09 31.26
N PRO A 191 -3.29 -5.30 31.31
CA PRO A 191 -3.26 -3.84 31.33
C PRO A 191 -3.63 -3.22 29.97
N ALA A 192 -4.07 -1.96 29.99
CA ALA A 192 -4.36 -1.21 28.77
C ALA A 192 -3.12 -1.12 27.88
N GLN A 193 -3.30 -1.25 26.57
CA GLN A 193 -2.20 -1.31 25.60
C GLN A 193 -2.14 -0.03 24.77
N MET A 194 -0.97 0.62 24.72
CA MET A 194 -0.76 1.74 23.79
C MET A 194 -0.72 1.23 22.34
N ILE A 195 -1.60 1.76 21.49
CA ILE A 195 -1.67 1.45 20.06
C ILE A 195 -0.71 2.33 19.28
N CYS A 196 -0.72 3.64 19.53
CA CYS A 196 0.16 4.59 18.83
C CYS A 196 0.44 5.85 19.65
N ARG A 197 1.49 6.57 19.25
CA ARG A 197 1.89 7.85 19.82
C ARG A 197 2.49 8.72 18.73
N TYR A 198 1.95 9.92 18.53
CA TYR A 198 2.37 10.82 17.46
C TYR A 198 2.42 12.28 17.94
N PRO A 199 3.32 13.10 17.39
CA PRO A 199 3.26 14.54 17.56
C PRO A 199 2.04 15.11 16.83
N ALA A 200 1.48 16.20 17.35
CA ALA A 200 0.45 16.99 16.70
C ALA A 200 0.63 18.47 17.05
N THR A 201 0.17 19.34 16.15
CA THR A 201 0.05 20.77 16.42
C THR A 201 -1.43 21.10 16.61
N VAL A 202 -1.74 21.80 17.69
CA VAL A 202 -3.11 22.23 17.98
C VAL A 202 -3.56 23.27 16.97
N GLN A 203 -4.72 23.06 16.36
CA GLN A 203 -5.36 23.97 15.41
C GLN A 203 -6.85 24.07 15.72
N ALA A 204 -7.38 25.28 15.86
CA ALA A 204 -8.76 25.52 16.26
C ALA A 204 -9.15 24.75 17.54
N LYS A 205 -8.24 24.70 18.53
CA LYS A 205 -8.37 23.92 19.78
C LYS A 205 -8.61 22.42 19.57
N GLN A 206 -8.12 21.87 18.46
CA GLN A 206 -8.25 20.45 18.14
C GLN A 206 -6.91 19.86 17.70
N ILE A 207 -6.77 18.56 17.88
CA ILE A 207 -5.80 17.75 17.16
C ILE A 207 -6.50 16.94 16.08
N ASN A 208 -5.84 16.80 14.93
CA ASN A 208 -6.32 16.03 13.79
C ASN A 208 -5.26 14.99 13.43
N ALA A 209 -5.68 13.76 13.18
CA ALA A 209 -4.79 12.70 12.74
C ALA A 209 -5.51 11.65 11.89
N HIS A 210 -4.81 11.13 10.89
CA HIS A 210 -5.27 9.93 10.18
C HIS A 210 -5.09 8.70 11.05
N LEU A 211 -6.14 7.90 11.16
CA LEU A 211 -6.14 6.64 11.89
C LEU A 211 -6.58 5.49 10.99
N PRO A 212 -5.98 4.30 11.14
CA PRO A 212 -6.50 3.11 10.46
C PRO A 212 -8.00 2.94 10.73
N ALA A 213 -8.78 2.68 9.68
CA ALA A 213 -10.24 2.69 9.71
C ALA A 213 -10.86 1.79 10.79
N ARG A 214 -10.17 0.70 11.12
CA ARG A 214 -10.54 -0.19 12.23
C ARG A 214 -10.58 0.55 13.57
N TYR A 215 -9.63 1.45 13.83
CA TYR A 215 -9.57 2.24 15.05
C TYR A 215 -10.60 3.36 15.00
N ALA A 216 -10.73 4.06 13.86
CA ALA A 216 -11.77 5.07 13.62
C ALA A 216 -13.17 4.56 14.00
N LYS A 217 -13.51 3.33 13.60
CA LYS A 217 -14.78 2.66 13.93
C LYS A 217 -14.94 2.42 15.44
N LEU A 218 -13.88 2.01 16.13
CA LEU A 218 -13.89 1.79 17.59
C LEU A 218 -14.06 3.11 18.37
N ILE A 219 -13.51 4.22 17.87
CA ILE A 219 -13.73 5.57 18.43
C ILE A 219 -15.19 5.93 18.40
N ASN A 220 -15.81 5.79 17.22
CA ASN A 220 -17.19 6.18 17.01
C ASN A 220 -18.17 5.34 17.82
N GLN A 221 -17.75 4.15 18.26
CA GLN A 221 -18.52 3.27 19.14
C GLN A 221 -18.33 3.59 20.63
N GLY A 222 -17.50 4.59 20.98
CA GLY A 222 -17.21 4.97 22.37
C GLY A 222 -16.37 3.96 23.15
N LEU A 223 -15.72 3.02 22.46
CA LEU A 223 -15.08 1.86 23.09
C LEU A 223 -13.62 2.10 23.49
N ILE A 224 -13.07 3.29 23.20
CA ILE A 224 -11.65 3.62 23.36
C ILE A 224 -11.52 5.14 23.66
N PHE A 225 -10.33 5.63 24.03
CA PHE A 225 -9.83 7.02 24.13
C PHE A 225 -9.68 7.61 25.53
N LYS A 226 -8.54 7.27 26.15
CA LYS A 226 -7.75 8.28 26.86
C LYS A 226 -6.75 8.87 25.86
N VAL A 227 -7.01 10.07 25.37
CA VAL A 227 -6.01 10.87 24.68
C VAL A 227 -5.17 11.52 25.76
N GLU A 228 -3.94 11.04 25.94
CA GLU A 228 -2.99 11.70 26.83
C GLU A 228 -2.20 12.71 26.02
N THR A 229 -2.24 13.96 26.46
CA THR A 229 -1.41 15.03 25.92
C THR A 229 -0.24 15.24 26.87
N SER A 230 0.98 15.19 26.33
CA SER A 230 2.19 15.58 27.05
C SER A 230 2.86 16.72 26.29
N ALA A 231 3.28 17.74 27.05
CA ALA A 231 4.18 18.80 26.57
C ALA A 231 5.61 18.25 26.49
#